data_AF-A0A0D0KII8-F1
#
_entry.id   AF-A0A0D0KII8-F1
#
_cell.length_a   1.000
_cell.length_b   1.000
_cell.length_c   1.000
_cell.angle_alpha   90.00
_cell.angle_beta   90.00
_cell.angle_gamma   90.00
#
_symmetry.space_group_name_H-M   'P 1'
#
loop_
_entity.id
_entity.type
_entity.pdbx_description
1 polymer ?
#
loop_
_entity_poly.entity_id
_entity_poly.type
_entity_poly.pdbx_seq_one_letter_code
_entity_poly.pdbx_strand_id
1 'polypeptide(L)'
;MSLAIGLGGFMDGFTGGMRARDSMDDRKRKTVLQERQDVEYNRSLDQRNAVDQINKDARSTFDTQVAAGTQKPDNFDQFWSTYAVPKLKNTYLANGDMDNAKRVQEWGDSEDAKTGAKLFSGALVKAQTGDSAGALADVMQAGKIKGYIDNGYEVLGQEPILTPDGKPRGFRISLKMPDGKEVQQDIQTADLPKLIATFGNPEAAWNSQIAARAATEKEAGEMRTYEQKKKIDKQYGVGDTRHRGDAIKSLRKRFDGGLAGDEKKFDDMSPEEKEKLVADELELISGQPGLAGQAAPVRPEKKVLVDTVTGKQVQTASPSPAPSQPERRQKDDNARTATPREAPIPGVPARAQDSVRRRIEDLKSRPTSDAPGVVAPSQDQAVSKANAALEGGASVEEVATGLHEAGVPEWQWPKVVQEALRARQQSYGLNP
;
A
#
# COMPACT_ATOMS: atom_id res chain seq x y z
N MET A 1 38.77 -64.52 -10.09
CA MET A 1 38.58 -63.07 -10.35
C MET A 1 37.25 -62.91 -11.05
N SER A 2 36.22 -62.50 -10.31
CA SER A 2 34.85 -62.36 -10.79
C SER A 2 34.64 -60.98 -11.41
N LEU A 3 34.20 -60.97 -12.68
CA LEU A 3 33.69 -59.81 -13.39
C LEU A 3 32.28 -59.48 -12.84
N ALA A 4 32.22 -58.84 -11.67
CA ALA A 4 31.00 -58.32 -11.04
C ALA A 4 30.95 -56.78 -11.12
N ILE A 5 31.42 -56.22 -12.23
CA ILE A 5 31.41 -54.78 -12.51
C ILE A 5 30.34 -54.54 -13.57
N GLY A 6 29.28 -53.81 -13.25
CA GLY A 6 28.49 -53.15 -14.31
C GLY A 6 27.04 -52.78 -14.04
N LEU A 7 26.31 -53.43 -13.13
CA LEU A 7 24.86 -53.15 -12.98
C LEU A 7 24.55 -51.98 -12.02
N GLY A 8 25.39 -51.75 -11.00
CA GLY A 8 25.20 -50.62 -10.06
C GLY A 8 25.39 -49.25 -10.70
N GLY A 9 26.44 -49.08 -11.52
CA GLY A 9 26.71 -47.81 -12.22
C GLY A 9 25.66 -47.47 -13.29
N PHE A 10 24.98 -48.47 -13.85
CA PHE A 10 23.88 -48.25 -14.79
C PHE A 10 22.62 -47.73 -14.09
N MET A 11 22.27 -48.27 -12.92
CA MET A 11 21.11 -47.78 -12.15
C MET A 11 21.35 -46.37 -11.58
N ASP A 12 22.56 -46.06 -11.12
CA ASP A 12 22.90 -44.71 -10.66
C ASP A 12 22.91 -43.69 -11.82
N GLY A 13 23.45 -44.07 -12.98
CA GLY A 13 23.40 -43.24 -14.20
C GLY A 13 21.98 -43.03 -14.72
N PHE A 14 21.12 -44.05 -14.65
CA PHE A 14 19.71 -43.97 -15.04
C PHE A 14 18.91 -43.06 -14.10
N THR A 15 19.12 -43.18 -12.78
CA THR A 15 18.46 -42.33 -11.78
C THR A 15 18.93 -40.88 -11.87
N GLY A 16 20.23 -40.66 -12.14
CA GLY A 16 20.80 -39.35 -12.44
C GLY A 16 20.23 -38.74 -13.72
N GLY A 17 20.07 -39.55 -14.77
CA GLY A 17 19.45 -39.16 -16.04
C GLY A 17 17.98 -38.76 -15.91
N MET A 18 17.19 -39.50 -15.13
CA MET A 18 15.80 -39.12 -14.82
C MET A 18 15.73 -37.79 -14.06
N ARG A 19 16.51 -37.60 -12.99
CA ARG A 19 16.55 -36.33 -12.25
C ARG A 19 17.00 -35.15 -13.11
N ALA A 20 17.97 -35.38 -14.01
CA ALA A 20 18.42 -34.34 -14.94
C ALA A 20 17.29 -33.94 -15.91
N ARG A 21 16.52 -34.91 -16.41
CA ARG A 21 15.36 -34.67 -17.28
C ARG A 21 14.23 -33.94 -16.54
N ASP A 22 13.88 -34.37 -15.34
CA ASP A 22 12.87 -33.69 -14.50
C ASP A 22 13.29 -32.24 -14.21
N SER A 23 14.57 -32.01 -13.89
CA SER A 23 15.09 -30.66 -13.67
C SER A 23 15.09 -29.77 -14.93
N MET A 24 15.16 -30.37 -16.11
CA MET A 24 15.07 -29.66 -17.39
C MET A 24 13.62 -29.32 -17.73
N ASP A 25 12.69 -30.25 -17.49
CA ASP A 25 11.26 -30.03 -17.71
C ASP A 25 10.71 -29.00 -16.70
N ASP A 26 11.16 -29.04 -15.44
CA ASP A 26 10.85 -28.02 -14.44
C ASP A 26 11.40 -26.63 -14.82
N ARG A 27 12.63 -26.58 -15.36
CA ARG A 27 13.20 -25.31 -15.86
C ARG A 27 12.40 -24.75 -17.02
N LYS A 28 12.07 -25.57 -18.01
CA LYS A 28 11.22 -25.14 -19.14
C LYS A 28 9.86 -24.65 -18.67
N ARG A 29 9.23 -25.36 -17.72
CA ARG A 29 7.95 -24.94 -17.14
C ARG A 29 8.09 -23.59 -16.43
N LYS A 30 9.14 -23.40 -15.64
CA LYS A 30 9.41 -22.11 -14.99
C LYS A 30 9.63 -20.99 -16.00
N THR A 31 10.42 -21.22 -17.04
CA THR A 31 10.66 -20.24 -18.10
C THR A 31 9.36 -19.86 -18.81
N VAL A 32 8.53 -20.82 -19.21
CA VAL A 32 7.23 -20.54 -19.84
C VAL A 32 6.29 -19.78 -18.91
N LEU A 33 6.31 -20.07 -17.60
CA LEU A 33 5.51 -19.33 -16.62
C LEU A 33 6.02 -17.89 -16.45
N GLN A 34 7.33 -17.68 -16.40
CA GLN A 34 7.95 -16.36 -16.34
C GLN A 34 7.63 -15.56 -17.60
N GLU A 35 7.82 -16.12 -18.79
CA GLU A 35 7.48 -15.46 -20.06
C GLU A 35 6.01 -15.06 -20.13
N ARG A 36 5.10 -15.91 -19.63
CA ARG A 36 3.67 -15.55 -19.53
C ARG A 36 3.43 -14.40 -18.56
N GLN A 37 4.08 -14.42 -17.39
CA GLN A 37 3.98 -13.35 -16.41
C GLN A 37 4.51 -12.02 -16.97
N ASP A 38 5.62 -12.04 -17.71
CA ASP A 38 6.20 -10.85 -18.33
C ASP A 38 5.27 -10.30 -19.42
N VAL A 39 4.67 -11.15 -20.24
CA VAL A 39 3.69 -10.74 -21.25
C VAL A 39 2.45 -10.13 -20.61
N GLU A 40 1.94 -10.73 -19.52
CA GLU A 40 0.79 -10.19 -18.78
C GLU A 40 1.12 -8.87 -18.09
N TYR A 41 2.31 -8.76 -17.49
CA TYR A 41 2.81 -7.53 -16.87
C TYR A 41 2.94 -6.41 -17.90
N ASN A 42 3.58 -6.69 -19.05
CA ASN A 42 3.76 -5.73 -20.12
C ASN A 42 2.41 -5.28 -20.70
N ARG A 43 1.46 -6.20 -20.90
CA ARG A 43 0.09 -5.82 -21.34
C ARG A 43 -0.58 -4.89 -20.34
N SER A 44 -0.46 -5.17 -19.04
CA SER A 44 -1.02 -4.31 -17.99
C SER A 44 -0.35 -2.94 -17.96
N LEU A 45 0.97 -2.87 -18.15
CA LEU A 45 1.73 -1.63 -18.21
C LEU A 45 1.37 -0.80 -19.44
N ASP A 46 1.28 -1.43 -20.61
CA ASP A 46 0.85 -0.78 -21.86
C ASP A 46 -0.58 -0.25 -21.75
N GLN A 47 -1.48 -1.01 -21.13
CA GLN A 47 -2.84 -0.59 -20.87
C GLN A 47 -2.89 0.64 -19.95
N ARG A 48 -2.10 0.66 -18.86
CA ARG A 48 -1.99 1.82 -17.97
C ARG A 48 -1.46 3.04 -18.72
N ASN A 49 -0.37 2.89 -19.47
CA ASN A 49 0.21 3.97 -20.25
C ASN A 49 -0.78 4.52 -21.31
N ALA A 50 -1.55 3.64 -21.95
CA ALA A 50 -2.57 4.03 -22.91
C ALA A 50 -3.72 4.81 -22.26
N VAL A 51 -4.17 4.38 -21.07
CA VAL A 51 -5.17 5.11 -20.27
C VAL A 51 -4.64 6.49 -19.87
N ASP A 52 -3.44 6.57 -19.30
CA ASP A 52 -2.78 7.82 -18.92
C ASP A 52 -2.66 8.78 -20.11
N GLN A 53 -2.29 8.26 -21.29
CA GLN A 53 -2.17 9.06 -22.50
C GLN A 53 -3.52 9.59 -22.99
N ILE A 54 -4.58 8.78 -22.97
CA ILE A 54 -5.93 9.22 -23.32
C ILE A 54 -6.37 10.39 -22.44
N ASN A 55 -6.00 10.37 -21.16
CA ASN A 55 -6.38 11.40 -20.20
C ASN A 55 -5.60 12.70 -20.41
N LYS A 56 -4.29 12.61 -20.65
CA LYS A 56 -3.46 13.76 -21.06
C LYS A 56 -3.99 14.38 -22.35
N ASP A 57 -4.30 13.55 -23.34
CA ASP A 57 -4.85 13.99 -24.63
C ASP A 57 -6.23 14.63 -24.46
N ALA A 58 -7.11 14.04 -23.64
CA ALA A 58 -8.44 14.57 -23.36
C ALA A 58 -8.35 15.94 -22.70
N ARG A 59 -7.50 16.10 -21.68
CA ARG A 59 -7.26 17.38 -21.04
C ARG A 59 -6.73 18.41 -22.02
N SER A 60 -5.66 18.10 -22.75
CA SER A 60 -5.06 19.01 -23.72
C SER A 60 -6.06 19.42 -24.81
N THR A 61 -6.85 18.47 -25.30
CA THR A 61 -7.89 18.72 -26.31
C THR A 61 -8.99 19.62 -25.75
N PHE A 62 -9.47 19.36 -24.53
CA PHE A 62 -10.49 20.19 -23.88
C PHE A 62 -10.00 21.61 -23.64
N ASP A 63 -8.81 21.76 -23.05
CA ASP A 63 -8.20 23.06 -22.77
C ASP A 63 -8.02 23.86 -24.07
N THR A 64 -7.61 23.20 -25.16
CA THR A 64 -7.50 23.82 -26.49
C THR A 64 -8.86 24.26 -27.03
N GLN A 65 -9.91 23.43 -26.90
CA GLN A 65 -11.26 23.78 -27.35
C GLN A 65 -11.89 24.91 -26.52
N VAL A 66 -11.59 24.96 -25.22
CA VAL A 66 -12.01 26.05 -24.34
C VAL A 66 -11.29 27.35 -24.72
N ALA A 67 -9.97 27.30 -24.94
CA ALA A 67 -9.20 28.46 -25.39
C ALA A 67 -9.65 28.96 -26.77
N ALA A 68 -10.06 28.06 -27.66
CA ALA A 68 -10.62 28.38 -28.98
C ALA A 68 -12.08 28.87 -28.93
N GLY A 69 -12.74 28.81 -27.77
CA GLY A 69 -14.16 29.17 -27.60
C GLY A 69 -15.14 28.18 -28.23
N THR A 70 -14.68 27.02 -28.71
CA THR A 70 -15.54 25.96 -29.28
C THR A 70 -16.19 25.10 -28.20
N GLN A 71 -15.64 25.11 -26.98
CA GLN A 71 -16.17 24.41 -25.82
C GLN A 71 -16.25 25.35 -24.61
N LYS A 72 -17.26 25.15 -23.75
CA LYS A 72 -17.37 25.86 -22.47
C LYS A 72 -16.72 25.04 -21.35
N PRO A 73 -16.07 25.67 -20.35
CA PRO A 73 -15.55 24.95 -19.18
C PRO A 73 -16.61 24.09 -18.47
N ASP A 74 -17.86 24.56 -18.46
CA ASP A 74 -19.00 23.86 -17.84
C ASP A 74 -19.46 22.60 -18.60
N ASN A 75 -19.03 22.42 -19.85
CA ASN A 75 -19.39 21.28 -20.70
C ASN A 75 -18.37 20.14 -20.63
N PHE A 76 -17.55 20.08 -19.57
CA PHE A 76 -16.52 19.06 -19.42
C PHE A 76 -17.11 17.65 -19.35
N ASP A 77 -18.26 17.47 -18.70
CA ASP A 77 -18.99 16.19 -18.60
C ASP A 77 -19.41 15.66 -20.00
N GLN A 78 -19.94 16.54 -20.84
CA GLN A 78 -20.30 16.20 -22.22
C GLN A 78 -19.05 15.88 -23.05
N PHE A 79 -17.99 16.66 -22.92
CA PHE A 79 -16.73 16.38 -23.60
C PHE A 79 -16.15 15.03 -23.16
N TRP A 80 -16.10 14.77 -21.86
CA TRP A 80 -15.57 13.54 -21.29
C TRP A 80 -16.32 12.30 -21.78
N SER A 81 -17.65 12.34 -21.72
CA SER A 81 -18.51 11.23 -22.17
C SER A 81 -18.45 10.98 -23.68
N THR A 82 -18.24 12.02 -24.50
CA THR A 82 -18.18 11.89 -25.97
C THR A 82 -16.78 11.62 -26.51
N TYR A 83 -15.73 12.01 -25.80
CA TYR A 83 -14.34 11.91 -26.25
C TYR A 83 -13.52 10.90 -25.47
N ALA A 84 -13.46 11.03 -24.13
CA ALA A 84 -12.56 10.24 -23.30
C ALA A 84 -13.11 8.83 -23.02
N VAL A 85 -14.38 8.71 -22.61
CA VAL A 85 -15.01 7.41 -22.29
C VAL A 85 -14.96 6.42 -23.47
N PRO A 86 -15.29 6.81 -24.72
CA PRO A 86 -15.18 5.89 -25.85
C PRO A 86 -13.74 5.45 -26.13
N LYS A 87 -12.75 6.33 -25.95
CA LYS A 87 -11.34 5.98 -26.09
C LYS A 87 -10.90 4.99 -25.01
N LEU A 88 -11.25 5.23 -23.75
CA LEU A 88 -10.98 4.30 -22.65
C LEU A 88 -11.59 2.93 -22.93
N LYS A 89 -12.87 2.89 -23.29
CA LYS A 89 -13.56 1.65 -23.70
C LYS A 89 -12.82 0.93 -24.82
N ASN A 90 -12.43 1.64 -25.87
CA ASN A 90 -11.71 1.04 -27.00
C ASN A 90 -10.34 0.50 -26.57
N THR A 91 -9.64 1.13 -25.64
CA THR A 91 -8.39 0.61 -25.07
C THR A 91 -8.62 -0.71 -24.33
N TYR A 92 -9.68 -0.81 -23.52
CA TYR A 92 -10.02 -2.08 -22.87
C TYR A 92 -10.40 -3.16 -23.89
N LEU A 93 -11.19 -2.82 -24.92
CA LEU A 93 -11.57 -3.74 -25.99
C LEU A 93 -10.35 -4.23 -26.80
N ALA A 94 -9.41 -3.34 -27.13
CA ALA A 94 -8.20 -3.69 -27.86
C ALA A 94 -7.30 -4.67 -27.08
N ASN A 95 -7.37 -4.64 -25.75
CA ASN A 95 -6.67 -5.57 -24.86
C ASN A 95 -7.45 -6.87 -24.59
N GLY A 96 -8.63 -7.05 -25.18
CA GLY A 96 -9.50 -8.21 -24.95
C GLY A 96 -10.27 -8.17 -23.62
N ASP A 97 -10.23 -7.04 -22.91
CA ASP A 97 -10.85 -6.84 -21.61
C ASP A 97 -12.28 -6.30 -21.78
N MET A 98 -13.18 -7.18 -22.21
CA MET A 98 -14.58 -6.83 -22.48
C MET A 98 -15.33 -6.37 -21.22
N ASP A 99 -15.00 -6.92 -20.06
CA ASP A 99 -15.65 -6.60 -18.80
C ASP A 99 -15.31 -5.17 -18.36
N ASN A 100 -14.03 -4.77 -18.36
CA ASN A 100 -13.68 -3.39 -18.02
C ASN A 100 -14.11 -2.39 -19.11
N ALA A 101 -14.14 -2.80 -20.39
CA ALA A 101 -14.72 -1.97 -21.45
C ALA A 101 -16.19 -1.66 -21.21
N LYS A 102 -16.98 -2.66 -20.77
CA LYS A 102 -18.38 -2.46 -20.41
C LYS A 102 -18.50 -1.58 -19.16
N ARG A 103 -17.71 -1.86 -18.13
CA ARG A 103 -17.76 -1.14 -16.85
C ARG A 103 -17.35 0.32 -16.97
N VAL A 104 -16.35 0.65 -17.78
CA VAL A 104 -15.94 2.06 -17.98
C VAL A 104 -17.02 2.84 -18.72
N GLN A 105 -17.74 2.19 -19.64
CA GLN A 105 -18.91 2.78 -20.30
C GLN A 105 -20.04 3.00 -19.28
N GLU A 106 -20.43 1.97 -18.53
CA GLU A 106 -21.48 2.06 -17.51
C GLU A 106 -21.15 3.13 -16.45
N TRP A 107 -19.89 3.19 -16.01
CA TRP A 107 -19.41 4.23 -15.11
C TRP A 107 -19.48 5.62 -15.76
N GLY A 108 -18.93 5.80 -16.96
CA GLY A 108 -18.96 7.09 -17.66
C GLY A 108 -20.37 7.59 -18.00
N ASP A 109 -21.33 6.66 -18.15
CA ASP A 109 -22.73 6.97 -18.39
C ASP A 109 -23.52 7.29 -17.11
N SER A 110 -23.01 6.88 -15.95
CA SER A 110 -23.66 7.11 -14.66
C SER A 110 -23.79 8.60 -14.31
N GLU A 111 -24.89 8.97 -13.64
CA GLU A 111 -25.10 10.33 -13.17
C GLU A 111 -24.04 10.76 -12.14
N ASP A 112 -23.61 9.82 -11.29
CA ASP A 112 -22.58 10.05 -10.29
C ASP A 112 -21.24 10.42 -10.93
N ALA A 113 -20.80 9.68 -11.97
CA ALA A 113 -19.55 10.00 -12.66
C ALA A 113 -19.61 11.34 -13.40
N LYS A 114 -20.74 11.66 -14.05
CA LYS A 114 -20.96 12.95 -14.73
C LYS A 114 -20.96 14.10 -13.74
N THR A 115 -21.65 13.94 -12.62
CA THR A 115 -21.71 14.95 -11.55
C THR A 115 -20.33 15.16 -10.92
N GLY A 116 -19.61 14.07 -10.62
CA GLY A 116 -18.24 14.12 -10.11
C GLY A 116 -17.27 14.80 -11.08
N ALA A 117 -17.32 14.45 -12.37
CA ALA A 117 -16.50 15.07 -13.40
C ALA A 117 -16.78 16.57 -13.56
N LYS A 118 -18.05 16.99 -13.45
CA LYS A 118 -18.44 18.40 -13.48
C LYS A 118 -17.95 19.18 -12.26
N LEU A 119 -18.06 18.61 -11.07
CA LEU A 119 -17.51 19.22 -9.85
C LEU A 119 -16.00 19.34 -9.95
N PHE A 120 -15.33 18.33 -10.47
CA PHE A 120 -13.89 18.37 -10.70
C PHE A 120 -13.48 19.48 -11.70
N SER A 121 -14.16 19.60 -12.84
CA SER A 121 -13.83 20.66 -13.81
C SER A 121 -14.10 22.05 -13.22
N GLY A 122 -15.22 22.22 -12.50
CA GLY A 122 -15.53 23.43 -11.76
C GLY A 122 -14.44 23.76 -10.73
N ALA A 123 -13.95 22.76 -10.00
CA ALA A 123 -12.89 22.91 -9.02
C ALA A 123 -11.58 23.39 -9.65
N LEU A 124 -11.19 22.81 -10.79
CA LEU A 124 -9.99 23.23 -11.51
C LEU A 124 -10.08 24.68 -11.98
N VAL A 125 -11.21 25.07 -12.57
CA VAL A 125 -11.43 26.45 -13.04
C VAL A 125 -11.36 27.41 -11.85
N LYS A 126 -12.08 27.13 -10.77
CA LYS A 126 -12.06 27.95 -9.55
C LYS A 126 -10.66 28.08 -8.96
N ALA A 127 -9.89 26.99 -8.92
CA ALA A 127 -8.52 27.00 -8.44
C ALA A 127 -7.61 27.88 -9.32
N GLN A 128 -7.77 27.79 -10.64
CA GLN A 128 -7.04 28.62 -11.61
C GLN A 128 -7.41 30.10 -11.53
N THR A 129 -8.67 30.43 -11.23
CA THR A 129 -9.14 31.81 -11.09
C THR A 129 -8.92 32.39 -9.69
N GLY A 130 -8.30 31.65 -8.78
CA GLY A 130 -7.98 32.09 -7.41
C GLY A 130 -9.10 31.89 -6.39
N ASP A 131 -10.24 31.29 -6.76
CA ASP A 131 -11.30 30.87 -5.83
C ASP A 131 -10.96 29.51 -5.20
N SER A 132 -9.97 29.51 -4.32
CA SER A 132 -9.45 28.26 -3.73
C SER A 132 -10.43 27.61 -2.76
N ALA A 133 -11.28 28.41 -2.10
CA ALA A 133 -12.30 27.90 -1.19
C ALA A 133 -13.43 27.21 -1.96
N GLY A 134 -13.91 27.82 -3.06
CA GLY A 134 -14.90 27.21 -3.94
C GLY A 134 -14.35 25.97 -4.65
N ALA A 135 -13.08 26.00 -5.06
CA ALA A 135 -12.42 24.84 -5.65
C ALA A 135 -12.37 23.65 -4.69
N LEU A 136 -12.00 23.89 -3.44
CA LEU A 136 -11.95 22.83 -2.44
C LEU A 136 -13.35 22.32 -2.09
N ALA A 137 -14.34 23.20 -2.00
CA ALA A 137 -15.73 22.80 -1.77
C ALA A 137 -16.26 21.86 -2.85
N ASP A 138 -15.99 22.16 -4.12
CA ASP A 138 -16.36 21.29 -5.25
C ASP A 138 -15.68 19.91 -5.15
N VAL A 139 -14.39 19.86 -4.80
CA VAL A 139 -13.66 18.60 -4.61
C VAL A 139 -14.19 17.80 -3.43
N MET A 140 -14.51 18.46 -2.31
CA MET A 140 -15.15 17.80 -1.18
C MET A 140 -16.51 17.22 -1.56
N GLN A 141 -17.27 17.93 -2.38
CA GLN A 141 -18.55 17.42 -2.87
C GLN A 141 -18.35 16.24 -3.82
N ALA A 142 -17.37 16.30 -4.73
CA ALA A 142 -17.01 15.20 -5.61
C ALA A 142 -16.58 13.95 -4.81
N GLY A 143 -15.81 14.12 -3.73
CA GLY A 143 -15.41 13.05 -2.83
C GLY A 143 -16.56 12.41 -2.04
N LYS A 144 -17.71 13.07 -1.94
CA LYS A 144 -18.92 12.50 -1.30
C LYS A 144 -19.79 11.69 -2.27
N ILE A 145 -19.56 11.81 -3.57
CA ILE A 145 -20.33 11.08 -4.59
C ILE A 145 -19.82 9.65 -4.65
N LYS A 146 -20.60 8.74 -4.04
CA LYS A 146 -20.35 7.30 -4.16
C LYS A 146 -20.42 6.92 -5.64
N GLY A 147 -19.41 6.22 -6.14
CA GLY A 147 -19.32 5.84 -7.56
C GLY A 147 -18.41 6.74 -8.41
N TYR A 148 -18.04 7.94 -7.92
CA TYR A 148 -16.99 8.74 -8.54
C TYR A 148 -15.63 8.41 -7.89
N ILE A 149 -15.41 8.86 -6.66
CA ILE A 149 -14.21 8.52 -5.89
C ILE A 149 -14.58 7.43 -4.88
N ASP A 150 -13.94 6.27 -4.98
CA ASP A 150 -14.13 5.14 -4.06
C ASP A 150 -12.77 4.65 -3.56
N ASN A 151 -12.03 5.58 -2.97
CA ASN A 151 -10.73 5.31 -2.37
C ASN A 151 -10.86 4.95 -0.87
N GLY A 152 -12.09 4.86 -0.35
CA GLY A 152 -12.39 4.61 1.06
C GLY A 152 -12.04 5.76 2.01
N TYR A 153 -11.68 6.94 1.48
CA TYR A 153 -11.48 8.14 2.29
C TYR A 153 -12.79 8.92 2.39
N GLU A 154 -13.18 9.28 3.61
CA GLU A 154 -14.33 10.13 3.87
C GLU A 154 -13.85 11.52 4.30
N VAL A 155 -14.26 12.57 3.58
CA VAL A 155 -13.89 13.94 3.96
C VAL A 155 -14.79 14.42 5.10
N LEU A 156 -14.22 14.56 6.29
CA LEU A 156 -14.92 14.98 7.50
C LEU A 156 -15.12 16.50 7.54
N GLY A 157 -14.16 17.27 7.05
CA GLY A 157 -14.24 18.73 7.07
C GLY A 157 -13.01 19.43 6.49
N GLN A 158 -13.12 20.75 6.37
CA GLN A 158 -12.01 21.64 5.98
C GLN A 158 -11.98 22.85 6.90
N GLU A 159 -10.78 23.31 7.24
CA GLU A 159 -10.55 24.54 8.00
C GLU A 159 -9.54 25.43 7.25
N PRO A 160 -9.84 26.72 7.01
CA PRO A 160 -8.87 27.61 6.38
C PRO A 160 -7.71 27.91 7.33
N ILE A 161 -6.49 27.78 6.82
CA ILE A 161 -5.27 28.19 7.52
C ILE A 161 -5.01 29.64 7.14
N LEU A 162 -5.14 30.56 8.09
CA LEU A 162 -4.98 31.99 7.86
C LEU A 162 -3.55 32.46 8.18
N THR A 163 -3.04 33.42 7.40
CA THR A 163 -1.86 34.20 7.75
C THR A 163 -2.19 35.19 8.89
N PRO A 164 -1.19 35.80 9.55
CA PRO A 164 -1.42 36.87 10.52
C PRO A 164 -2.27 38.03 9.98
N ASP A 165 -2.21 38.27 8.67
CA ASP A 165 -2.98 39.31 7.97
C ASP A 165 -4.42 38.88 7.64
N GLY A 166 -4.85 37.70 8.09
CA GLY A 166 -6.19 37.16 7.85
C GLY A 166 -6.43 36.60 6.45
N LYS A 167 -5.38 36.47 5.61
CA LYS A 167 -5.50 35.89 4.26
C LYS A 167 -5.35 34.36 4.31
N PRO A 168 -6.09 33.58 3.51
CA PRO A 168 -5.93 32.13 3.48
C PRO A 168 -4.57 31.74 2.87
N ARG A 169 -3.72 31.09 3.67
CA ARG A 169 -2.46 30.47 3.26
C ARG A 169 -2.67 29.06 2.70
N GLY A 170 -3.72 28.39 3.17
CA GLY A 170 -4.03 27.02 2.82
C GLY A 170 -5.28 26.52 3.54
N PHE A 171 -5.45 25.21 3.55
CA PHE A 171 -6.57 24.52 4.17
C PHE A 171 -6.06 23.29 4.92
N ARG A 172 -6.61 23.06 6.11
CA ARG A 172 -6.48 21.80 6.84
C ARG A 172 -7.68 20.95 6.50
N ILE A 173 -7.45 19.81 5.84
CA ILE A 173 -8.51 18.85 5.50
C ILE A 173 -8.48 17.72 6.52
N SER A 174 -9.63 17.43 7.11
CA SER A 174 -9.83 16.27 7.98
C SER A 174 -10.40 15.13 7.14
N LEU A 175 -9.67 14.02 7.07
CA LEU A 175 -10.00 12.82 6.31
C LEU A 175 -10.14 11.64 7.27
N LYS A 176 -11.15 10.80 7.06
CA LYS A 176 -11.23 9.49 7.69
C LYS A 176 -10.72 8.46 6.70
N MET A 177 -9.67 7.76 7.08
CA MET A 177 -9.06 6.71 6.28
C MET A 177 -9.93 5.43 6.27
N PRO A 178 -9.67 4.49 5.34
CA PRO A 178 -10.38 3.20 5.30
C PRO A 178 -10.30 2.39 6.61
N ASP A 179 -9.24 2.57 7.39
CA ASP A 179 -9.06 1.92 8.71
C ASP A 179 -9.86 2.61 9.84
N GLY A 180 -10.64 3.64 9.51
CA GLY A 180 -11.45 4.41 10.42
C GLY A 180 -10.69 5.51 11.18
N LYS A 181 -9.37 5.64 11.00
CA LYS A 181 -8.59 6.68 11.66
C LYS A 181 -8.76 8.02 10.98
N GLU A 182 -8.85 9.07 11.77
CA GLU A 182 -8.88 10.44 11.29
C GLU A 182 -7.46 10.97 11.11
N VAL A 183 -7.20 11.59 9.96
CA VAL A 183 -5.94 12.24 9.62
C VAL A 183 -6.24 13.66 9.16
N GLN A 184 -5.42 14.59 9.62
CA GLN A 184 -5.46 15.97 9.16
C GLN A 184 -4.30 16.22 8.20
N GLN A 185 -4.58 16.85 7.08
CA GLN A 185 -3.58 17.24 6.10
C GLN A 185 -3.67 18.73 5.79
N ASP A 186 -2.57 19.44 6.01
CA ASP A 186 -2.45 20.84 5.66
C ASP A 186 -2.00 20.95 4.20
N ILE A 187 -2.78 21.65 3.38
CA ILE A 187 -2.55 21.85 1.96
C ILE A 187 -2.42 23.35 1.70
N GLN A 188 -1.35 23.76 1.05
CA GLN A 188 -1.17 25.16 0.68
C GLN A 188 -2.07 25.51 -0.50
N THR A 189 -2.53 26.76 -0.55
CA THR A 189 -3.36 27.25 -1.65
C THR A 189 -2.72 27.04 -3.02
N ALA A 190 -1.39 27.17 -3.11
CA ALA A 190 -0.62 26.96 -4.35
C ALA A 190 -0.61 25.49 -4.81
N ASP A 191 -0.76 24.55 -3.88
CA ASP A 191 -0.76 23.11 -4.18
C ASP A 191 -2.15 22.58 -4.55
N LEU A 192 -3.20 23.38 -4.32
CA LEU A 192 -4.59 23.00 -4.53
C LEU A 192 -4.86 22.54 -5.98
N PRO A 193 -4.45 23.25 -7.04
CA PRO A 193 -4.68 22.78 -8.41
C PRO A 193 -4.05 21.40 -8.69
N LYS A 194 -2.86 21.15 -8.12
CA LYS A 194 -2.15 19.87 -8.27
C LYS A 194 -2.86 18.75 -7.52
N LEU A 195 -3.29 19.02 -6.28
CA LEU A 195 -4.07 18.09 -5.47
C LEU A 195 -5.38 17.70 -6.19
N ILE A 196 -6.13 18.71 -6.66
CA ILE A 196 -7.38 18.51 -7.40
C ILE A 196 -7.12 17.64 -8.62
N ALA A 197 -6.13 17.99 -9.45
CA ALA A 197 -5.78 17.22 -10.64
C ALA A 197 -5.35 15.77 -10.33
N THR A 198 -4.77 15.52 -9.15
CA THR A 198 -4.29 14.19 -8.75
C THR A 198 -5.43 13.29 -8.26
N PHE A 199 -6.36 13.82 -7.46
CA PHE A 199 -7.37 13.01 -6.79
C PHE A 199 -8.77 13.13 -7.38
N GLY A 200 -9.08 14.28 -7.97
CA GLY A 200 -10.40 14.58 -8.50
C GLY A 200 -10.55 14.23 -9.98
N ASN A 201 -9.47 13.92 -10.71
CA ASN A 201 -9.60 13.67 -12.13
C ASN A 201 -10.41 12.37 -12.38
N PRO A 202 -11.21 12.32 -13.47
CA PRO A 202 -12.04 11.15 -13.75
C PRO A 202 -11.25 9.84 -13.87
N GLU A 203 -9.97 9.92 -14.22
CA GLU A 203 -9.03 8.80 -14.24
C GLU A 203 -8.74 8.24 -12.86
N ALA A 204 -8.34 9.08 -11.89
CA ALA A 204 -8.09 8.65 -10.52
C ALA A 204 -9.38 8.11 -9.89
N ALA A 205 -10.52 8.72 -10.22
CA ALA A 205 -11.84 8.20 -9.88
C ALA A 205 -12.06 6.78 -10.43
N TRP A 206 -11.86 6.55 -11.73
CA TRP A 206 -11.98 5.23 -12.35
C TRP A 206 -10.96 4.21 -11.82
N ASN A 207 -9.71 4.62 -11.64
CA ASN A 207 -8.66 3.77 -11.07
C ASN A 207 -8.97 3.42 -9.60
N SER A 208 -9.57 4.33 -8.84
CA SER A 208 -10.06 4.05 -7.48
C SER A 208 -11.17 3.00 -7.49
N GLN A 209 -12.10 3.07 -8.47
CA GLN A 209 -13.14 2.06 -8.65
C GLN A 209 -12.55 0.68 -8.97
N ILE A 210 -11.55 0.61 -9.84
CA ILE A 210 -10.85 -0.66 -10.13
C ILE A 210 -10.18 -1.19 -8.86
N ALA A 211 -9.45 -0.34 -8.13
CA ALA A 211 -8.72 -0.75 -6.93
C ALA A 211 -9.66 -1.21 -5.81
N ALA A 212 -10.77 -0.49 -5.57
CA ALA A 212 -11.78 -0.86 -4.58
C ALA A 212 -12.41 -2.22 -4.90
N ARG A 213 -12.76 -2.46 -6.17
CA ARG A 213 -13.30 -3.76 -6.61
C ARG A 213 -12.29 -4.88 -6.46
N ALA A 214 -11.04 -4.65 -6.88
CA ALA A 214 -9.98 -5.64 -6.69
C ALA A 214 -9.79 -5.99 -5.21
N ALA A 215 -9.88 -5.00 -4.30
CA ALA A 215 -9.85 -5.25 -2.86
C ALA A 215 -11.07 -6.05 -2.38
N THR A 216 -12.28 -5.68 -2.79
CA THR A 216 -13.51 -6.42 -2.44
C THR A 216 -13.50 -7.85 -2.98
N GLU A 217 -13.05 -8.07 -4.21
CA GLU A 217 -12.92 -9.40 -4.81
C GLU A 217 -11.87 -10.24 -4.09
N LYS A 218 -10.76 -9.63 -3.68
CA LYS A 218 -9.73 -10.29 -2.87
C LYS A 218 -10.28 -10.71 -1.51
N GLU A 219 -10.96 -9.81 -0.80
CA GLU A 219 -11.61 -10.11 0.49
C GLU A 219 -12.65 -11.22 0.34
N ALA A 220 -13.50 -11.16 -0.69
CA ALA A 220 -14.48 -12.21 -0.97
C ALA A 220 -13.80 -13.56 -1.28
N GLY A 221 -12.68 -13.55 -2.00
CA GLY A 221 -11.87 -14.74 -2.27
C GLY A 221 -11.24 -15.33 -1.01
N GLU A 222 -10.69 -14.49 -0.13
CA GLU A 222 -10.14 -14.89 1.17
C GLU A 222 -11.23 -15.48 2.06
N MET A 223 -12.42 -14.88 2.11
CA MET A 223 -13.57 -15.39 2.86
C MET A 223 -14.03 -16.76 2.35
N ARG A 224 -14.16 -16.94 1.02
CA ARG A 224 -14.49 -18.25 0.43
C ARG A 224 -13.43 -19.30 0.74
N THR A 225 -12.15 -18.92 0.68
CA THR A 225 -11.03 -19.82 0.99
C THR A 225 -11.07 -20.23 2.46
N TYR A 226 -11.34 -19.29 3.36
CA TYR A 226 -11.49 -19.56 4.78
C TYR A 226 -12.69 -20.47 5.07
N GLU A 227 -13.85 -20.23 4.45
CA GLU A 227 -15.03 -21.09 4.57
C GLU A 227 -14.77 -22.51 4.05
N GLN A 228 -14.12 -22.64 2.89
CA GLN A 228 -13.73 -23.94 2.33
C GLN A 228 -12.76 -24.66 3.25
N LYS A 229 -11.73 -23.97 3.75
CA LYS A 229 -10.79 -24.54 4.71
C LYS A 229 -11.51 -25.02 5.97
N LYS A 230 -12.39 -24.21 6.55
CA LYS A 230 -13.19 -24.58 7.73
C LYS A 230 -14.11 -25.78 7.44
N LYS A 231 -14.67 -25.88 6.23
CA LYS A 231 -15.48 -27.02 5.79
C LYS A 231 -14.64 -28.29 5.65
N ILE A 232 -13.44 -28.20 5.07
CA ILE A 232 -12.47 -29.30 4.96
C ILE A 232 -12.02 -29.74 6.36
N ASP A 233 -11.64 -28.80 7.23
CA ASP A 233 -11.21 -29.09 8.61
C ASP A 233 -12.33 -29.79 9.40
N LYS A 234 -13.60 -29.43 9.17
CA LYS A 234 -14.78 -30.11 9.73
C LYS A 234 -15.01 -31.50 9.13
N GLN A 235 -14.75 -31.70 7.84
CA GLN A 235 -14.91 -32.98 7.16
C GLN A 235 -13.81 -33.99 7.54
N TYR A 236 -12.59 -33.53 7.80
CA TYR A 236 -11.42 -34.39 8.08
C TYR A 236 -11.08 -34.50 9.57
N GLY A 237 -11.94 -34.05 10.47
CA GLY A 237 -11.75 -34.30 11.90
C GLY A 237 -10.81 -33.31 12.62
N VAL A 238 -10.23 -32.34 11.91
CA VAL A 238 -9.16 -31.47 12.42
C VAL A 238 -9.72 -30.18 13.08
N GLY A 239 -10.99 -29.85 12.85
CA GLY A 239 -11.75 -28.78 13.52
C GLY A 239 -12.55 -29.25 14.77
N ASP A 240 -13.74 -28.67 15.04
CA ASP A 240 -14.64 -28.96 16.19
C ASP A 240 -14.87 -30.46 16.50
N THR A 241 -14.71 -31.32 15.50
CA THR A 241 -14.74 -32.78 15.61
C THR A 241 -13.58 -33.40 16.40
N ARG A 242 -12.50 -32.67 16.69
CA ARG A 242 -11.43 -33.11 17.59
C ARG A 242 -11.97 -33.38 18.99
N HIS A 243 -12.89 -32.54 19.47
CA HIS A 243 -13.59 -32.74 20.74
C HIS A 243 -14.41 -34.03 20.76
N ARG A 244 -14.90 -34.50 19.60
CA ARG A 244 -15.62 -35.78 19.51
C ARG A 244 -14.67 -36.97 19.71
N GLY A 245 -13.48 -36.91 19.10
CA GLY A 245 -12.44 -37.91 19.33
C GLY A 245 -11.98 -37.96 20.79
N ASP A 246 -11.80 -36.78 21.40
CA ASP A 246 -11.42 -36.65 22.81
C ASP A 246 -12.55 -37.10 23.75
N ALA A 247 -13.82 -36.80 23.44
CA ALA A 247 -15.00 -37.27 24.17
C ALA A 247 -15.15 -38.79 24.10
N ILE A 248 -14.98 -39.39 22.91
CA ILE A 248 -14.98 -40.85 22.76
C ILE A 248 -13.84 -41.48 23.59
N LYS A 249 -12.66 -40.85 23.60
CA LYS A 249 -11.51 -41.33 24.37
C LYS A 249 -11.72 -41.18 25.88
N SER A 250 -12.33 -40.10 26.35
CA SER A 250 -12.66 -39.90 27.77
C SER A 250 -13.72 -40.89 28.23
N LEU A 251 -14.77 -41.11 27.43
CA LEU A 251 -15.82 -42.09 27.69
C LEU A 251 -15.28 -43.51 27.74
N ARG A 252 -14.46 -43.93 26.76
CA ARG A 252 -13.75 -45.22 26.81
C ARG A 252 -12.92 -45.35 28.07
N LYS A 253 -12.16 -44.33 28.47
CA LYS A 253 -11.36 -44.39 29.70
C LYS A 253 -12.22 -44.53 30.97
N ARG A 254 -13.41 -43.93 31.01
CA ARG A 254 -14.34 -44.02 32.16
C ARG A 254 -15.02 -45.39 32.24
N PHE A 255 -15.56 -45.88 31.13
CA PHE A 255 -16.32 -47.14 31.08
C PHE A 255 -15.43 -48.38 30.97
N ASP A 256 -14.27 -48.29 30.29
CA ASP A 256 -13.38 -49.43 30.11
C ASP A 256 -12.27 -49.49 31.18
N GLY A 257 -12.14 -48.45 32.01
CA GLY A 257 -11.14 -48.33 33.07
C GLY A 257 -11.65 -48.57 34.50
N GLY A 258 -12.90 -48.98 34.67
CA GLY A 258 -13.51 -49.26 35.97
C GLY A 258 -12.84 -50.45 36.68
N LEU A 259 -12.52 -50.28 37.97
CA LEU A 259 -11.89 -51.30 38.81
C LEU A 259 -12.79 -52.52 39.14
N ALA A 260 -14.05 -52.50 38.73
CA ALA A 260 -15.01 -53.59 38.91
C ALA A 260 -15.39 -54.14 37.52
N GLY A 261 -14.95 -55.36 37.20
CA GLY A 261 -15.04 -55.97 35.87
C GLY A 261 -16.44 -56.32 35.34
N ASP A 262 -17.50 -55.75 35.90
CA ASP A 262 -18.91 -56.04 35.56
C ASP A 262 -19.66 -54.83 34.94
N GLU A 263 -18.97 -53.73 34.61
CA GLU A 263 -19.60 -52.59 33.93
C GLU A 263 -19.61 -52.74 32.40
N LYS A 264 -20.74 -52.37 31.77
CA LYS A 264 -20.93 -52.39 30.32
C LYS A 264 -19.92 -51.42 29.66
N LYS A 265 -19.01 -51.96 28.84
CA LYS A 265 -18.00 -51.17 28.13
C LYS A 265 -18.62 -50.18 27.17
N PHE A 266 -17.95 -49.06 26.95
CA PHE A 266 -18.44 -48.04 26.02
C PHE A 266 -18.64 -48.62 24.61
N ASP A 267 -17.70 -49.46 24.15
CA ASP A 267 -17.76 -50.09 22.83
C ASP A 267 -18.86 -51.18 22.71
N ASP A 268 -19.43 -51.65 23.80
CA ASP A 268 -20.51 -52.66 23.82
C ASP A 268 -21.93 -52.03 23.89
N MET A 269 -22.02 -50.69 23.95
CA MET A 269 -23.29 -49.97 23.92
C MET A 269 -23.89 -49.88 22.52
N SER A 270 -25.20 -49.67 22.45
CA SER A 270 -25.89 -49.44 21.18
C SER A 270 -25.41 -48.14 20.53
N PRO A 271 -25.45 -48.00 19.20
CA PRO A 271 -25.01 -46.79 18.52
C PRO A 271 -25.72 -45.51 19.01
N GLU A 272 -27.01 -45.62 19.34
CA GLU A 272 -27.83 -44.51 19.83
C GLU A 272 -27.40 -44.06 21.24
N GLU A 273 -27.09 -45.01 22.13
CA GLU A 273 -26.56 -44.72 23.47
C GLU A 273 -25.16 -44.09 23.40
N LYS A 274 -24.29 -44.58 22.50
CA LYS A 274 -22.95 -44.02 22.28
C LYS A 274 -23.01 -42.57 21.82
N GLU A 275 -23.84 -42.28 20.83
CA GLU A 275 -23.99 -40.92 20.32
C GLU A 275 -24.58 -39.98 21.37
N LYS A 276 -25.53 -40.45 22.19
CA LYS A 276 -26.07 -39.67 23.31
C LYS A 276 -24.98 -39.32 24.33
N LEU A 277 -24.19 -40.31 24.76
CA LEU A 277 -23.10 -40.08 25.71
C LEU A 277 -22.00 -39.18 25.14
N VAL A 278 -21.69 -39.32 23.84
CA VAL A 278 -20.73 -38.45 23.16
C VAL A 278 -21.26 -37.02 23.06
N ALA A 279 -22.56 -36.83 22.81
CA ALA A 279 -23.19 -35.51 22.81
C ALA A 279 -23.18 -34.88 24.20
N ASP A 280 -23.53 -35.63 25.25
CA ASP A 280 -23.51 -35.19 26.64
C ASP A 280 -22.08 -34.80 27.08
N GLU A 281 -21.07 -35.59 26.70
CA GLU A 281 -19.66 -35.30 27.00
C GLU A 281 -19.13 -34.10 26.18
N LEU A 282 -19.58 -33.95 24.93
CA LEU A 282 -19.27 -32.77 24.11
C LEU A 282 -19.88 -31.50 24.69
N GLU A 283 -21.11 -31.55 25.19
CA GLU A 283 -21.76 -30.44 25.90
C GLU A 283 -21.04 -30.13 27.21
N LEU A 284 -20.56 -31.14 27.93
CA LEU A 284 -19.76 -30.96 29.15
C LEU A 284 -18.40 -30.31 28.86
N ILE A 285 -17.72 -30.74 27.79
CA ILE A 285 -16.42 -30.20 27.35
C ILE A 285 -16.56 -28.77 26.79
N SER A 286 -17.64 -28.48 26.07
CA SER A 286 -17.89 -27.16 25.46
C SER A 286 -18.56 -26.17 26.42
N GLY A 287 -19.32 -26.66 27.40
CA GLY A 287 -20.07 -25.87 28.39
C GLY A 287 -19.30 -25.56 29.68
N GLN A 288 -18.08 -26.09 29.86
CA GLN A 288 -17.19 -25.71 30.98
C GLN A 288 -16.15 -24.66 30.56
N PRO A 289 -16.41 -23.36 30.79
CA PRO A 289 -15.34 -22.37 30.77
C PRO A 289 -14.46 -22.59 32.01
N GLY A 290 -13.35 -23.31 31.87
CA GLY A 290 -12.26 -23.25 32.86
C GLY A 290 -11.66 -24.55 33.40
N LEU A 291 -11.70 -25.67 32.68
CA LEU A 291 -11.02 -26.91 33.13
C LEU A 291 -9.86 -27.39 32.26
N ALA A 292 -9.40 -26.58 31.31
CA ALA A 292 -8.06 -26.72 30.72
C ALA A 292 -7.05 -25.94 31.57
N GLY A 293 -6.43 -26.63 32.55
CA GLY A 293 -5.26 -26.15 33.28
C GLY A 293 -5.57 -25.58 34.66
N GLN A 294 -5.38 -26.40 35.70
CA GLN A 294 -5.19 -25.92 37.07
C GLN A 294 -3.90 -25.08 37.14
N ALA A 295 -4.04 -23.77 37.01
CA ALA A 295 -3.19 -22.78 37.67
C ALA A 295 -4.11 -21.90 38.51
N ALA A 296 -3.74 -21.72 39.79
CA ALA A 296 -4.53 -21.01 40.78
C ALA A 296 -4.98 -19.61 40.31
N PRO A 297 -6.15 -19.12 40.74
CA PRO A 297 -6.63 -17.78 40.37
C PRO A 297 -5.66 -16.71 40.91
N VAL A 298 -4.92 -16.09 40.00
CA VAL A 298 -4.11 -14.89 40.28
C VAL A 298 -5.08 -13.75 40.55
N ARG A 299 -5.03 -13.21 41.76
CA ARG A 299 -5.76 -11.99 42.16
C ARG A 299 -5.35 -10.85 41.23
N PRO A 300 -6.25 -9.91 40.86
CA PRO A 300 -5.88 -8.78 40.03
C PRO A 300 -4.85 -7.91 40.77
N GLU A 301 -3.60 -7.96 40.32
CA GLU A 301 -2.54 -7.08 40.79
C GLU A 301 -2.85 -5.64 40.35
N LYS A 302 -2.89 -4.74 41.33
CA LYS A 302 -2.93 -3.31 41.09
C LYS A 302 -1.68 -2.92 40.29
N LYS A 303 -1.86 -2.37 39.08
CA LYS A 303 -0.78 -1.81 38.27
C LYS A 303 -0.09 -0.68 39.04
N VAL A 304 1.08 -0.97 39.59
CA VAL A 304 2.02 0.06 40.07
C VAL A 304 2.85 0.47 38.87
N LEU A 305 2.72 1.72 38.41
CA LEU A 305 3.65 2.27 37.41
C LEU A 305 5.02 2.47 38.08
N VAL A 306 6.02 1.77 37.57
CA VAL A 306 7.42 1.91 37.98
C VAL A 306 8.17 2.56 36.82
N ASP A 307 8.94 3.60 37.11
CA ASP A 307 9.80 4.28 36.14
C ASP A 307 10.93 3.32 35.70
N THR A 308 11.00 3.03 34.40
CA THR A 308 11.89 2.01 33.81
C THR A 308 13.38 2.40 33.81
N VAL A 309 13.74 3.63 34.19
CA VAL A 309 15.14 4.08 34.27
C VAL A 309 15.67 4.05 35.70
N THR A 310 14.81 4.19 36.72
CA THR A 310 15.26 4.36 38.12
C THR A 310 14.70 3.33 39.11
N GLY A 311 13.77 2.46 38.70
CA GLY A 311 13.29 1.33 39.50
C GLY A 311 12.47 1.70 40.75
N LYS A 312 12.03 2.96 40.87
CA LYS A 312 11.21 3.44 41.99
C LYS A 312 9.74 3.55 41.59
N GLN A 313 8.84 3.25 42.52
CA GLN A 313 7.38 3.30 42.31
C GLN A 313 6.91 4.76 42.19
N VAL A 314 6.10 5.06 41.17
CA VAL A 314 5.50 6.38 40.96
C VAL A 314 4.23 6.48 41.82
N GLN A 315 4.24 7.31 42.86
CA GLN A 315 3.02 7.68 43.59
C GLN A 315 2.15 8.58 42.69
N THR A 316 0.96 8.11 42.32
CA THR A 316 -0.05 8.95 41.67
C THR A 316 -0.65 9.90 42.70
N ALA A 317 -0.19 11.16 42.70
CA ALA A 317 -0.76 12.23 43.51
C ALA A 317 -2.06 12.75 42.90
N SER A 318 -3.09 12.87 43.74
CA SER A 318 -4.36 13.55 43.46
C SER A 318 -4.17 15.05 43.15
N PRO A 319 -5.09 15.69 42.40
CA PRO A 319 -4.92 17.05 41.91
C PRO A 319 -5.21 18.11 42.99
N SER A 320 -4.40 19.16 43.02
CA SER A 320 -4.64 20.40 43.76
C SER A 320 -3.99 21.58 43.00
N PRO A 321 -4.43 22.83 43.25
CA PRO A 321 -4.96 23.71 42.21
C PRO A 321 -3.96 24.77 41.72
N ALA A 322 -4.38 25.46 40.67
CA ALA A 322 -3.67 26.54 39.97
C ALA A 322 -3.11 27.65 40.89
N PRO A 323 -1.96 28.26 40.51
CA PRO A 323 -1.62 29.60 40.92
C PRO A 323 -1.63 30.59 39.73
N SER A 324 -2.51 31.57 39.88
CA SER A 324 -2.32 33.03 39.73
C SER A 324 -1.31 33.59 38.73
N GLN A 325 -1.83 34.46 37.86
CA GLN A 325 -1.11 35.51 37.12
C GLN A 325 -0.18 36.35 38.02
N PRO A 326 0.83 36.98 37.40
CA PRO A 326 1.15 38.37 37.72
C PRO A 326 1.11 39.30 36.51
N GLU A 327 0.76 40.54 36.84
CA GLU A 327 0.59 41.73 36.01
C GLU A 327 1.84 42.22 35.26
N ARG A 328 1.51 43.01 34.23
CA ARG A 328 2.29 43.96 33.44
C ARG A 328 3.38 44.73 34.20
N ARG A 329 4.51 44.94 33.52
CA ARG A 329 5.17 46.27 33.40
C ARG A 329 5.70 46.51 31.97
N GLN A 330 5.42 47.72 31.50
CA GLN A 330 6.07 48.44 30.38
C GLN A 330 7.59 48.61 30.68
N LYS A 331 8.54 48.90 29.78
CA LYS A 331 8.55 49.84 28.65
C LYS A 331 9.91 49.74 27.91
N ASP A 332 9.95 50.36 26.71
CA ASP A 332 11.06 51.04 26.02
C ASP A 332 11.86 50.30 24.92
N ASP A 333 11.87 51.02 23.79
CA ASP A 333 12.55 50.80 22.51
C ASP A 333 14.07 50.93 22.60
N ASN A 334 14.80 50.08 21.84
CA ASN A 334 15.88 50.59 20.98
C ASN A 334 16.32 49.58 19.92
N ALA A 335 16.38 50.05 18.68
CA ALA A 335 16.80 49.31 17.51
C ALA A 335 18.34 49.18 17.43
N ARG A 336 18.82 47.96 17.19
CA ARG A 336 20.10 47.69 16.52
C ARG A 336 19.99 46.41 15.71
N THR A 337 20.17 46.53 14.40
CA THR A 337 20.29 45.44 13.43
C THR A 337 21.37 44.46 13.85
N ALA A 338 20.97 43.30 14.36
CA ALA A 338 21.80 42.12 14.52
C ALA A 338 21.22 41.02 13.64
N THR A 339 22.07 40.46 12.77
CA THR A 339 21.81 39.21 12.03
C THR A 339 21.22 38.16 12.97
N PRO A 340 20.20 37.39 12.54
CA PRO A 340 19.55 36.42 13.41
C PRO A 340 20.55 35.35 13.85
N ARG A 341 20.93 35.35 15.13
CA ARG A 341 21.58 34.21 15.75
C ARG A 341 20.49 33.18 16.04
N GLU A 342 20.52 32.06 15.31
CA GLU A 342 19.77 30.86 15.65
C GLU A 342 19.92 30.52 17.14
N ALA A 343 18.78 30.35 17.82
CA ALA A 343 18.76 29.96 19.22
C ALA A 343 19.38 28.55 19.38
N PRO A 344 20.24 28.33 20.40
CA PRO A 344 20.82 27.01 20.64
C PRO A 344 19.72 26.02 21.02
N ILE A 345 19.79 24.81 20.47
CA ILE A 345 18.84 23.73 20.75
C ILE A 345 19.04 23.25 22.19
N PRO A 346 18.01 23.30 23.07
CA PRO A 346 18.12 22.83 24.45
C PRO A 346 18.50 21.35 24.51
N GLY A 347 19.47 21.00 25.36
CA GLY A 347 19.90 19.60 25.59
C GLY A 347 20.97 19.06 24.63
N VAL A 348 21.41 19.83 23.63
CA VAL A 348 22.49 19.42 22.72
C VAL A 348 23.79 20.15 23.08
N PRO A 349 24.91 19.43 23.36
CA PRO A 349 26.19 20.05 23.69
C PRO A 349 26.69 20.97 22.56
N ALA A 350 27.25 22.13 22.91
CA ALA A 350 27.69 23.14 21.94
C ALA A 350 28.62 22.56 20.85
N ARG A 351 29.51 21.63 21.21
CA ARG A 351 30.41 20.97 20.23
C ARG A 351 29.66 20.21 19.13
N ALA A 352 28.49 19.63 19.46
CA ALA A 352 27.69 18.88 18.51
C ALA A 352 26.95 19.83 17.55
N GLN A 353 26.49 20.98 18.05
CA GLN A 353 25.89 22.04 17.22
C GLN A 353 26.92 22.63 16.24
N ASP A 354 28.15 22.87 16.71
CA ASP A 354 29.25 23.37 15.86
C ASP A 354 29.68 22.35 14.80
N SER A 355 29.63 21.05 15.12
CA SER A 355 29.96 19.97 14.18
C SER A 355 28.94 19.90 13.04
N VAL A 356 27.66 20.08 13.34
CA VAL A 356 26.58 20.10 12.33
C VAL A 356 26.67 21.35 11.47
N ARG A 357 26.94 22.53 12.06
CA ARG A 357 27.16 23.77 11.29
C ARG A 357 28.31 23.64 10.32
N ARG A 358 29.48 23.16 10.77
CA ARG A 358 30.62 22.94 9.87
C ARG A 358 30.29 21.99 8.73
N ARG A 359 29.52 20.94 8.99
CA ARG A 359 29.13 19.97 7.95
C ARG A 359 28.16 20.57 6.91
N ILE A 360 27.28 21.47 7.33
CA ILE A 360 26.38 22.22 6.42
C ILE A 360 27.17 23.28 5.64
N GLU A 361 28.12 23.95 6.27
CA GLU A 361 29.02 24.90 5.59
C GLU A 361 29.89 24.18 4.55
N ASP A 362 30.43 22.99 4.87
CA ASP A 362 31.20 22.13 3.95
C ASP A 362 30.35 21.63 2.77
N LEU A 363 29.06 21.35 3.00
CA LEU A 363 28.13 20.97 1.93
C LEU A 363 27.79 22.16 1.01
N LYS A 364 27.80 23.39 1.52
CA LYS A 364 27.59 24.61 0.74
C LYS A 364 28.87 25.10 0.04
N SER A 365 30.05 24.80 0.59
CA SER A 365 31.35 25.24 0.06
C SER A 365 31.98 24.23 -0.90
N ARG A 366 31.41 23.02 -1.03
CA ARG A 366 31.78 22.11 -2.11
C ARG A 366 31.45 22.77 -3.45
N PRO A 367 32.44 23.04 -4.31
CA PRO A 367 32.14 23.43 -5.67
C PRO A 367 31.31 22.31 -6.28
N THR A 368 30.17 22.65 -6.87
CA THR A 368 29.52 21.85 -7.90
C THR A 368 30.55 21.66 -9.00
N SER A 369 31.39 20.63 -8.83
CA SER A 369 32.14 20.05 -9.92
C SER A 369 31.09 19.66 -10.94
N ASP A 370 31.16 20.25 -12.13
CA ASP A 370 30.51 19.75 -13.33
C ASP A 370 30.95 18.29 -13.53
N ALA A 371 30.30 17.37 -12.84
CA ALA A 371 30.27 15.98 -13.24
C ALA A 371 29.55 15.97 -14.61
N PRO A 372 30.03 15.21 -15.60
CA PRO A 372 29.41 15.15 -16.92
C PRO A 372 27.99 14.59 -16.80
N GLY A 373 27.03 15.50 -16.60
CA GLY A 373 25.63 15.23 -16.45
C GLY A 373 25.01 14.87 -17.79
N VAL A 374 24.34 13.74 -17.85
CA VAL A 374 23.54 13.29 -18.98
C VAL A 374 22.23 14.09 -19.02
N VAL A 375 22.32 15.40 -19.19
CA VAL A 375 21.17 16.19 -19.62
C VAL A 375 21.13 16.09 -21.14
N ALA A 376 20.29 15.20 -21.65
CA ALA A 376 20.10 14.98 -23.07
C ALA A 376 18.64 15.31 -23.46
N PRO A 377 18.40 16.07 -24.53
CA PRO A 377 17.05 16.43 -24.95
C PRO A 377 16.25 15.27 -25.57
N SER A 378 16.83 14.07 -25.70
CA SER A 378 16.14 12.86 -26.17
C SER A 378 16.73 11.59 -25.55
N GLN A 379 15.93 10.52 -25.47
CA GLN A 379 16.34 9.21 -24.94
C GLN A 379 17.53 8.62 -25.70
N ASP A 380 17.56 8.71 -27.03
CA ASP A 380 18.67 8.21 -27.86
C ASP A 380 20.00 8.94 -27.56
N GLN A 381 19.94 10.25 -27.34
CA GLN A 381 21.11 11.02 -26.96
C GLN A 381 21.57 10.72 -25.53
N ALA A 382 20.65 10.39 -24.62
CA ALA A 382 21.00 9.95 -23.27
C ALA A 382 21.77 8.62 -23.31
N VAL A 383 21.33 7.65 -24.11
CA VAL A 383 22.02 6.36 -24.29
C VAL A 383 23.39 6.54 -24.94
N SER A 384 23.50 7.40 -25.96
CA SER A 384 24.79 7.70 -26.61
C SER A 384 25.78 8.35 -25.63
N LYS A 385 25.33 9.34 -24.84
CA LYS A 385 26.16 9.98 -23.80
C LYS A 385 26.56 9.00 -22.69
N ALA A 386 25.66 8.12 -22.29
CA ALA A 386 25.94 7.07 -21.30
C ALA A 386 27.06 6.12 -21.75
N ASN A 387 27.06 5.71 -23.03
CA ASN A 387 28.15 4.89 -23.58
C ASN A 387 29.49 5.65 -23.58
N ALA A 388 29.50 6.91 -24.01
CA ALA A 388 30.70 7.75 -23.99
C ALA A 388 31.23 7.98 -22.55
N ALA A 389 30.32 8.11 -21.57
CA ALA A 389 30.69 8.26 -20.16
C ALA A 389 31.35 6.97 -19.60
N LEU A 390 30.82 5.80 -19.95
CA LEU A 390 31.43 4.51 -19.58
C LEU A 390 32.81 4.35 -20.21
N GLU A 391 32.98 4.72 -21.48
CA GLU A 391 34.30 4.74 -22.15
C GLU A 391 35.26 5.74 -21.50
N GLY A 392 34.73 6.85 -20.97
CA GLY A 392 35.46 7.84 -20.18
C GLY A 392 35.77 7.43 -18.74
N GLY A 393 35.38 6.22 -18.31
CA GLY A 393 35.63 5.70 -16.97
C GLY A 393 34.65 6.17 -15.89
N ALA A 394 33.49 6.70 -16.25
CA ALA A 394 32.42 6.99 -15.30
C ALA A 394 31.95 5.69 -14.62
N SER A 395 31.54 5.80 -13.36
CA SER A 395 31.02 4.63 -12.63
C SER A 395 29.68 4.18 -13.19
N VAL A 396 29.39 2.88 -13.05
CA VAL A 396 28.11 2.30 -13.49
C VAL A 396 26.93 2.98 -12.78
N GLU A 397 27.07 3.31 -11.49
CA GLU A 397 26.03 3.98 -10.71
C GLU A 397 25.72 5.40 -11.19
N GLU A 398 26.74 6.17 -11.57
CA GLU A 398 26.55 7.52 -12.12
C GLU A 398 25.81 7.46 -13.45
N VAL A 399 26.19 6.51 -14.31
CA VAL A 399 25.55 6.32 -15.62
C VAL A 399 24.11 5.82 -15.46
N ALA A 400 23.85 4.88 -14.55
CA ALA A 400 22.50 4.40 -14.23
C ALA A 400 21.59 5.53 -13.71
N THR A 401 22.11 6.37 -12.82
CA THR A 401 21.37 7.53 -12.27
C THR A 401 21.02 8.52 -13.39
N GLY A 402 22.00 8.86 -14.25
CA GLY A 402 21.77 9.77 -15.37
C GLY A 402 20.76 9.24 -16.40
N LEU A 403 20.78 7.93 -16.69
CA LEU A 403 19.79 7.30 -17.57
C LEU A 403 18.39 7.26 -16.94
N HIS A 404 18.29 7.03 -15.64
CA HIS A 404 17.02 7.06 -14.91
C HIS A 404 16.41 8.47 -14.88
N GLU A 405 17.21 9.49 -14.59
CA GLU A 405 16.80 10.90 -14.63
C GLU A 405 16.39 11.36 -16.03
N ALA A 406 17.04 10.83 -17.06
CA ALA A 406 16.67 11.07 -18.46
C ALA A 406 15.41 10.29 -18.91
N GLY A 407 14.79 9.50 -18.03
CA GLY A 407 13.59 8.72 -18.33
C GLY A 407 13.82 7.63 -19.37
N VAL A 408 15.05 7.12 -19.50
CA VAL A 408 15.39 6.00 -20.38
C VAL A 408 14.99 4.70 -19.67
N PRO A 409 14.15 3.83 -20.26
CA PRO A 409 13.79 2.57 -19.63
C PRO A 409 14.98 1.60 -19.57
N GLU A 410 15.06 0.78 -18.52
CA GLU A 410 16.24 -0.07 -18.23
C GLU A 410 16.65 -1.02 -19.37
N TRP A 411 15.70 -1.49 -20.16
CA TRP A 411 15.97 -2.36 -21.32
C TRP A 411 16.76 -1.66 -22.44
N GLN A 412 16.76 -0.33 -22.48
CA GLN A 412 17.56 0.49 -23.40
C GLN A 412 18.94 0.87 -22.84
N TRP A 413 19.24 0.54 -21.58
CA TRP A 413 20.53 0.92 -20.96
C TRP A 413 21.69 0.13 -21.59
N PRO A 414 22.93 0.65 -21.53
CA PRO A 414 24.10 -0.11 -21.96
C PRO A 414 24.17 -1.47 -21.24
N LYS A 415 24.49 -2.55 -21.97
CA LYS A 415 24.51 -3.93 -21.42
C LYS A 415 25.39 -4.05 -20.16
N VAL A 416 26.52 -3.36 -20.15
CA VAL A 416 27.46 -3.35 -19.01
C VAL A 416 26.79 -2.82 -17.74
N VAL A 417 25.93 -1.81 -17.86
CA VAL A 417 25.18 -1.23 -16.73
C VAL A 417 24.09 -2.21 -16.27
N GLN A 418 23.36 -2.82 -17.21
CA GLN A 418 22.34 -3.83 -16.89
C GLN A 418 22.93 -5.04 -16.15
N GLU A 419 24.07 -5.56 -16.63
CA GLU A 419 24.75 -6.72 -16.04
C GLU A 419 25.30 -6.40 -14.64
N ALA A 420 25.90 -5.23 -14.45
CA ALA A 420 26.42 -4.80 -13.16
C ALA A 420 25.30 -4.60 -12.12
N LEU A 421 24.16 -4.03 -12.52
CA LEU A 421 22.99 -3.91 -11.62
C LEU A 421 22.39 -5.27 -11.27
N ARG A 422 22.29 -6.18 -12.24
CA ARG A 422 21.82 -7.55 -11.99
C ARG A 422 22.76 -8.31 -11.05
N ALA A 423 24.08 -8.20 -11.25
CA ALA A 423 25.07 -8.79 -10.35
C ALA A 423 24.96 -8.22 -8.93
N ARG A 424 24.67 -6.92 -8.82
CA ARG A 424 24.46 -6.26 -7.54
C ARG A 424 23.15 -6.69 -6.86
N GLN A 425 22.04 -6.81 -7.59
CA GLN A 425 20.78 -7.34 -7.06
C GLN A 425 20.96 -8.78 -6.54
N GLN A 426 21.66 -9.63 -7.30
CA GLN A 426 22.03 -10.97 -6.87
C GLN A 426 22.87 -10.97 -5.59
N SER A 427 23.80 -10.02 -5.44
CA SER A 427 24.60 -9.91 -4.21
C SER A 427 23.78 -9.55 -2.96
N TYR A 428 22.61 -8.91 -3.15
CA TYR A 428 21.67 -8.61 -2.06
C TYR A 428 20.65 -9.74 -1.81
N GLY A 429 20.78 -10.89 -2.51
CA GLY A 429 19.81 -11.98 -2.40
C GLY A 429 18.44 -11.65 -2.99
N LEU A 430 18.34 -10.56 -3.76
CA LEU A 430 17.18 -10.24 -4.57
C LEU A 430 17.31 -11.07 -5.84
N ASN A 431 16.41 -12.05 -6.00
CA ASN A 431 16.35 -12.84 -7.22
C ASN A 431 15.77 -11.91 -8.31
N PRO A 432 16.52 -11.63 -9.39
CA PRO A 432 16.08 -10.71 -10.43
C PRO A 432 14.84 -11.21 -11.19
#